data_AF-A0A498JF22-F1
#
_entry.id   AF-A0A498JF22-F1
#
_cell.length_a   1.000
_cell.length_b   1.000
_cell.length_c   1.000
_cell.angle_alpha   90.00
_cell.angle_beta   90.00
_cell.angle_gamma   90.00
#
_symmetry.space_group_name_H-M   'P 1'
#
loop_
_entity.id
_entity.type
_entity.pdbx_description
1 polymer ?
#
loop_
_entity_poly.entity_id
_entity_poly.type
_entity_poly.pdbx_seq_one_letter_code
_entity_poly.pdbx_strand_id
1 'polypeptide(L)'
;MRHEGSDLRTHRSSNGRMLLAMVTPCVTGSVPDHLKLRHLRCEIGVSLEINKTRVPASDSASLMLRRDRVYKESSEVMYVSIDSVRVIGGVEFEVYENNDMVLCGSLER
;
A
#
# COMPACT_ATOMS: atom_id res chain seq x y z
N MET A 1 -9.17 14.27 6.66
CA MET A 1 -10.24 13.74 5.79
C MET A 1 -10.06 12.23 5.77
N ARG A 2 -11.01 11.44 6.29
CA ARG A 2 -10.89 9.97 6.29
C ARG A 2 -11.51 9.48 4.98
N HIS A 3 -10.72 8.82 4.14
CA HIS A 3 -11.21 8.24 2.88
C HIS A 3 -11.81 6.86 3.18
N GLU A 4 -13.09 6.82 3.52
CA GLU A 4 -13.86 5.59 3.63
C GLU A 4 -14.05 5.01 2.21
N GLY A 5 -13.30 3.96 1.87
CA GLY A 5 -13.43 3.27 0.57
C GLY A 5 -12.12 2.88 -0.12
N SER A 6 -10.97 3.25 0.44
CA SER A 6 -9.68 2.89 -0.17
C SER A 6 -9.26 1.48 0.22
N ASP A 7 -8.92 0.67 -0.78
CA ASP A 7 -8.64 -0.76 -0.64
C ASP A 7 -7.24 -1.08 -1.14
N LEU A 8 -6.48 -1.86 -0.37
CA LEU A 8 -5.12 -2.30 -0.70
C LEU A 8 -5.14 -3.79 -1.05
N ARG A 9 -4.77 -4.12 -2.28
CA ARG A 9 -4.74 -5.50 -2.79
C ARG A 9 -3.33 -5.90 -3.19
N THR A 10 -2.99 -7.16 -3.00
CA THR A 10 -1.82 -7.76 -3.67
C THR A 10 -2.19 -8.25 -5.06
N HIS A 11 -1.43 -7.84 -6.07
CA HIS A 11 -1.54 -8.36 -7.42
C HIS A 11 -0.29 -9.16 -7.80
N ARG A 12 -0.47 -10.27 -8.54
CA ARG A 12 0.63 -11.07 -9.07
C ARG A 12 0.99 -10.57 -10.47
N SER A 13 2.18 -10.01 -10.63
CA SER A 13 2.77 -9.64 -11.93
C SER A 13 3.76 -10.71 -12.41
N SER A 14 4.14 -10.67 -13.68
CA SER A 14 5.16 -11.55 -14.30
C SER A 14 6.54 -11.42 -13.63
N ASN A 15 6.84 -10.27 -13.02
CA ASN A 15 8.10 -9.99 -12.33
C ASN A 15 8.07 -10.23 -10.80
N GLY A 16 6.98 -10.77 -10.26
CA GLY A 16 6.79 -10.96 -8.82
C GLY A 16 5.44 -10.46 -8.32
N ARG A 17 5.22 -10.50 -7.00
CA ARG A 17 4.02 -9.92 -6.38
C ARG A 17 4.27 -8.44 -6.08
N MET A 18 3.30 -7.60 -6.39
CA MET A 18 3.32 -6.15 -6.19
C MET A 18 2.07 -5.74 -5.40
N LEU A 19 2.15 -4.63 -4.68
CA LEU A 19 1.00 -4.05 -4.00
C LEU A 19 0.28 -3.06 -4.92
N LEU A 20 -1.04 -3.09 -4.87
CA LEU A 20 -1.95 -2.22 -5.58
C LEU A 20 -2.84 -1.51 -4.55
N ALA A 21 -2.76 -0.19 -4.46
CA ALA A 21 -3.66 0.60 -3.64
C ALA A 21 -4.63 1.36 -4.53
N MET A 22 -5.94 1.20 -4.32
CA MET A 22 -6.96 2.04 -4.93
C MET A 22 -7.46 3.04 -3.90
N VAL A 23 -7.31 4.33 -4.20
CA VAL A 23 -7.70 5.42 -3.31
C VAL A 23 -8.97 6.07 -3.85
N THR A 24 -10.03 6.05 -3.05
CA THR A 24 -11.36 6.51 -3.42
C THR A 24 -12.11 7.09 -2.21
N PRO A 25 -13.02 8.05 -2.44
CA PRO A 25 -12.97 9.03 -3.52
C PRO A 25 -11.81 10.02 -3.30
N CYS A 26 -11.19 10.54 -4.38
CA CYS A 26 -10.10 11.52 -4.28
C CYS A 26 -10.32 12.75 -5.16
N VAL A 27 -9.93 13.94 -4.70
CA VAL A 27 -10.01 15.15 -5.53
C VAL A 27 -8.93 15.07 -6.61
N THR A 28 -9.34 14.72 -7.83
CA THR A 28 -8.44 14.41 -8.95
C THR A 28 -7.50 15.57 -9.37
N GLY A 29 -7.75 16.79 -8.89
CA GLY A 29 -6.92 17.97 -9.15
C GLY A 29 -5.62 18.09 -8.34
N SER A 30 -5.47 17.35 -7.23
CA SER A 30 -4.27 17.42 -6.37
C SER A 30 -3.87 16.04 -5.85
N VAL A 31 -3.74 15.09 -6.79
CA VAL A 31 -3.33 13.72 -6.48
C VAL A 31 -1.80 13.65 -6.47
N PRO A 32 -1.17 13.14 -5.39
CA PRO A 32 0.29 13.04 -5.31
C PRO A 32 0.82 11.98 -6.29
N ASP A 33 2.05 12.18 -6.78
CA ASP A 33 2.73 11.17 -7.59
C ASP A 33 3.15 9.93 -6.78
N HIS A 34 3.41 10.14 -5.49
CA HIS A 34 3.94 9.13 -4.59
C HIS A 34 3.22 9.13 -3.26
N LEU A 35 2.96 7.93 -2.74
CA LEU A 35 2.51 7.70 -1.38
C LEU A 35 3.52 6.82 -0.64
N LYS A 36 3.65 7.03 0.66
CA LYS A 36 4.48 6.17 1.52
C LYS A 36 3.58 5.19 2.24
N LEU A 37 3.77 3.91 1.97
CA LEU A 37 3.10 2.84 2.70
C LEU A 37 4.02 2.35 3.81
N ARG A 38 3.51 2.30 5.04
CA ARG A 38 4.23 1.84 6.23
C ARG A 38 3.48 0.66 6.82
N HIS A 39 4.20 -0.43 7.09
CA HIS A 39 3.61 -1.53 7.84
C HIS A 39 3.77 -1.30 9.34
N LEU A 40 2.75 -1.70 10.09
CA LEU A 40 2.79 -1.80 11.53
C LEU A 40 3.35 -3.18 11.91
N ARG A 41 4.05 -3.28 13.06
CA ARG A 41 4.80 -4.46 13.48
C ARG A 41 4.05 -5.77 13.18
N CYS A 42 4.73 -6.76 12.63
CA CYS A 42 4.09 -8.04 12.32
C CYS A 42 3.72 -8.79 13.60
N GLU A 43 2.48 -9.28 13.65
CA GLU A 43 2.03 -10.22 14.67
C GLU A 43 2.70 -11.60 14.51
N ILE A 44 2.60 -12.42 15.55
CA ILE A 44 3.14 -13.79 15.54
C ILE A 44 2.46 -14.59 14.41
N GLY A 45 3.25 -15.16 13.51
CA GLY A 45 2.75 -15.90 12.35
C GLY A 45 2.57 -15.08 11.08
N VAL A 46 2.77 -13.76 11.15
CA VAL A 46 2.80 -12.87 9.99
C VAL A 46 4.25 -12.73 9.51
N SER A 47 4.46 -12.70 8.20
CA SER A 47 5.78 -12.37 7.63
C SER A 47 5.65 -11.46 6.42
N LEU A 48 6.48 -10.41 6.41
CA LEU A 48 6.61 -9.46 5.31
C LEU A 48 8.00 -9.59 4.68
N GLU A 49 8.03 -9.75 3.37
CA GLU A 49 9.26 -9.75 2.57
C GLU A 49 9.16 -8.63 1.53
N ILE A 50 10.14 -7.74 1.51
CA ILE A 50 10.25 -6.63 0.56
C ILE A 50 11.56 -6.82 -0.21
N ASN A 51 11.48 -6.88 -1.54
CA ASN A 51 12.64 -7.12 -2.42
C ASN A 51 13.49 -8.31 -1.99
N LYS A 52 12.85 -9.43 -1.60
CA LYS A 52 13.50 -10.66 -1.10
C LYS A 52 14.20 -10.52 0.26
N THR A 53 14.07 -9.38 0.94
CA THR A 53 14.56 -9.18 2.31
C THR A 53 13.39 -9.34 3.27
N ARG A 54 13.52 -10.28 4.21
CA ARG A 54 12.52 -10.46 5.27
C ARG A 54 12.62 -9.32 6.27
N VAL A 55 11.48 -8.70 6.54
CA VAL A 55 11.37 -7.69 7.59
C VAL A 55 11.24 -8.39 8.95
N PRO A 56 12.09 -8.05 9.95
CA PRO A 56 11.94 -8.58 11.30
C PRO A 56 10.58 -8.20 11.89
N ALA A 57 9.97 -9.11 12.66
CA ALA A 57 8.62 -8.86 13.21
C ALA A 57 8.55 -7.67 14.18
N SER A 58 9.66 -7.35 14.84
CA SER A 58 9.77 -6.19 15.74
C SER A 58 9.97 -4.86 15.02
N ASP A 59 10.36 -4.90 13.75
CA ASP A 59 10.68 -3.72 12.96
C ASP A 59 9.46 -3.19 12.22
N SER A 60 9.58 -1.93 11.81
CA SER A 60 8.71 -1.32 10.81
C SER A 60 9.50 -1.09 9.53
N ALA A 61 8.80 -1.04 8.42
CA ALA A 61 9.36 -0.86 7.09
C ALA A 61 8.35 -0.07 6.27
N SER A 62 8.89 0.76 5.41
CA SER A 62 8.12 1.57 4.49
C SER A 62 8.54 1.31 3.07
N LEU A 63 7.58 1.40 2.17
CA LEU A 63 7.79 1.33 0.73
C LEU A 63 7.05 2.47 0.05
N MET A 64 7.46 2.76 -1.19
CA MET A 64 6.86 3.82 -1.98
C MET A 64 5.86 3.24 -2.97
N LEU A 65 4.67 3.81 -2.96
CA LEU A 65 3.66 3.56 -3.97
C LEU A 65 3.72 4.68 -4.99
N ARG A 66 3.83 4.33 -6.27
CA ARG A 66 3.80 5.29 -7.38
C ARG A 66 2.42 5.29 -8.01
N ARG A 67 1.93 6.48 -8.34
CA ARG A 67 0.68 6.63 -9.11
C ARG A 67 0.82 5.93 -10.46
N ASP A 68 -0.08 5.00 -10.74
CA ASP A 68 -0.15 4.25 -12.00
C ASP A 68 -1.24 4.81 -12.91
N ARG A 69 -2.48 4.94 -12.40
CA ARG A 69 -3.63 5.41 -13.18
C ARG A 69 -4.53 6.33 -12.38
N VAL A 70 -5.16 7.29 -13.08
CA VAL A 70 -6.17 8.18 -12.54
C VAL A 70 -7.47 7.97 -13.31
N TYR A 71 -8.50 7.51 -12.62
CA TYR A 71 -9.84 7.27 -13.17
C TYR A 71 -10.73 8.47 -12.84
N LYS A 72 -10.70 9.48 -13.73
CA LYS A 72 -11.39 10.76 -13.50
C LYS A 72 -12.90 10.61 -13.35
N GLU A 73 -13.52 9.69 -14.08
CA GLU A 73 -14.98 9.50 -14.08
C GLU A 73 -15.50 8.93 -12.76
N SER A 74 -14.69 8.09 -12.10
CA SER A 74 -15.03 7.41 -10.84
C SER A 74 -14.38 8.07 -9.62
N SER A 75 -13.54 9.10 -9.82
CA SER A 75 -12.78 9.77 -8.76
C SER A 75 -11.82 8.84 -8.01
N GLU A 76 -11.17 7.94 -8.74
CA GLU A 76 -10.30 6.90 -8.19
C GLU A 76 -8.86 7.07 -8.70
N VAL A 77 -7.88 6.76 -7.84
CA VAL A 77 -6.48 6.70 -8.24
C VAL A 77 -5.88 5.37 -7.83
N MET A 78 -5.14 4.78 -8.75
CA MET A 78 -4.46 3.52 -8.57
C MET A 78 -2.98 3.77 -8.38
N TYR A 79 -2.43 3.25 -7.30
CA TYR A 79 -1.00 3.26 -7.00
C TYR A 79 -0.43 1.85 -6.97
N VAL A 80 0.82 1.72 -7.40
CA VAL A 80 1.54 0.45 -7.44
C VAL A 80 2.86 0.56 -6.67
N SER A 81 3.22 -0.48 -5.93
CA SER A 81 4.59 -0.59 -5.39
C SER A 81 5.58 -0.84 -6.51
N ILE A 82 6.76 -0.23 -6.45
CA ILE A 82 7.89 -0.61 -7.31
C ILE A 82 8.62 -1.84 -6.75
N ASP A 83 8.48 -2.08 -5.46
CA ASP A 83 9.09 -3.18 -4.75
C ASP A 83 8.28 -4.47 -4.90
N SER A 84 8.98 -5.61 -4.93
CA SER A 84 8.30 -6.90 -4.83
C SER A 84 7.97 -7.20 -3.38
N VAL A 85 6.70 -7.43 -3.09
CA VAL A 85 6.20 -7.67 -1.74
C VAL A 85 5.58 -9.05 -1.63
N ARG A 86 5.97 -9.80 -0.61
CA ARG A 86 5.30 -11.05 -0.22
C ARG A 86 4.83 -10.94 1.23
N VAL A 87 3.58 -11.33 1.43
CA VAL A 87 2.96 -11.37 2.76
C VAL A 87 2.44 -12.78 3.02
N ILE A 88 2.65 -13.24 4.25
CA ILE A 88 2.03 -14.44 4.83
C ILE A 88 1.26 -13.95 6.07
N GLY A 89 -0.01 -14.33 6.18
CA GLY A 89 -0.92 -13.81 7.21
C GLY A 89 -1.56 -12.47 6.81
N GLY A 90 -2.38 -11.93 7.70
CA GLY A 90 -2.89 -10.56 7.61
C GLY A 90 -1.85 -9.58 8.12
N VAL A 91 -1.62 -8.48 7.42
CA VAL A 91 -0.72 -7.42 7.90
C VAL A 91 -1.40 -6.06 7.77
N GLU A 92 -1.27 -5.24 8.81
CA GLU A 92 -1.81 -3.88 8.83
C GLU A 92 -0.82 -2.87 8.22
N PHE A 93 -1.37 -1.92 7.48
CA PHE A 93 -0.62 -0.86 6.83
C PHE A 93 -1.28 0.49 7.04
N GLU A 94 -0.44 1.51 7.02
CA GLU A 94 -0.80 2.91 6.97
C GLU A 94 -0.22 3.52 5.69
N VAL A 95 -0.95 4.43 5.07
CA VAL A 95 -0.51 5.17 3.89
C VAL A 95 -0.42 6.64 4.26
N TYR A 96 0.70 7.24 3.91
CA TYR A 96 1.04 8.61 4.20
C TYR A 96 1.24 9.42 2.92
N GLU A 97 0.69 10.63 2.93
CA GLU A 97 0.99 11.71 1.99
C GLU A 97 1.72 12.80 2.78
N ASN A 98 2.94 13.19 2.39
CA ASN A 98 3.68 14.27 3.06
C ASN A 98 3.79 14.17 4.60
N ASN A 99 3.84 12.94 5.15
CA ASN A 99 3.81 12.60 6.59
C ASN A 99 2.45 12.70 7.28
N ASP A 100 1.39 13.09 6.57
CA ASP A 100 0.02 12.97 7.05
C ASP A 100 -0.53 11.58 6.71
N MET A 101 -1.02 10.86 7.72
CA MET A 101 -1.67 9.58 7.50
C MET A 101 -3.01 9.82 6.80
N VAL A 102 -3.12 9.34 5.56
CA VAL A 102 -4.32 9.49 4.73
C VAL A 102 -5.20 8.25 4.76
N LEU A 103 -4.61 7.07 4.93
CA LEU A 103 -5.30 5.78 4.93
C LEU A 103 -4.67 4.79 5.89
N CYS A 104 -5.46 3.81 6.31
CA CYS A 104 -4.99 2.59 6.93
C CYS A 104 -5.84 1.42 6.43
N GLY A 105 -5.29 0.21 6.46
CA GLY A 105 -6.00 -1.00 6.07
C GLY A 105 -5.21 -2.25 6.37
N SER A 106 -5.83 -3.40 6.19
CA SER A 106 -5.17 -4.70 6.29
C SER A 106 -4.98 -5.29 4.89
N LEU A 107 -3.93 -6.07 4.73
CA LEU A 107 -3.72 -6.91 3.57
C LEU A 107 -3.71 -8.35 4.04
N GLU A 108 -4.69 -9.11 3.56
CA GLU A 108 -4.81 -10.53 3.84
C GLU A 108 -4.56 -11.33 2.57
N ARG A 109 -4.02 -12.54 2.74
CA ARG A 109 -3.70 -13.48 1.66
C ARG A 109 -4.65 -14.66 1.65
#